data_AF-A0A136IS56-F1
#
_entry.id   AF-A0A136IS56-F1
#
_cell.length_a   1.000
_cell.length_b   1.000
_cell.length_c   1.000
_cell.angle_alpha   90.00
_cell.angle_beta   90.00
_cell.angle_gamma   90.00
#
_symmetry.space_group_name_H-M   'P 1'
#
loop_
_entity.id
_entity.type
_entity.pdbx_description
1 polymer ?
#
loop_
_entity_poly.entity_id
_entity_poly.type
_entity_poly.pdbx_seq_one_letter_code
_entity_poly.pdbx_strand_id
1 'polypeptide(L)'
;MGPPPPLPPPDRLDESGFRALADPQVVTSGKGTFDQYIDHKNPKLGTFPQTYWYNATYWKGPGSPVVVFTPGEIAAAGYTNYLTDDRMTGMLAKEVGGAVVMVEHRYWGNSTPYAVQTTKNLQFLTLEQAVADFARITRELKLPFDTNGSSNSPKAPWIWTGGSYSGALGAWIESLAPGTMWATHSSSGPLEAIYDYWQYFVPIQQGSPKNCSASFAAIIDHVDDVLLHGSKKQRAELKAMFNLQGLEHADDIATAISSPIWAWQSIQMYSGYSAFYQMCDAIQGFGQNTSSVSTTYPTEQGVELKRALPNYAEWYKKAYLPGTCAGYGYKEWSDPNSVECFNTYNKTSPMYTDMSESNSFYRTWVWMTCNDPFFYYQTGAPRNRPTVFSRLVGPDYYQRQCPLFFPREGKYTFGSGAGDTAQRLNAQTGGWQFTGKQRLFHTNGEFDPWRSASVASEFRPGGPYKGSAKTPSIVIKGSRHCNDLSKKNGLFNSDIAAAQKTIVETMGRWTKEFYGTHGRRRSV
;
A
#
# COMPACT_ATOMS: atom_id res chain seq x y z
N MET A 1 -7.13 11.75 -8.61
CA MET A 1 -6.47 11.36 -7.38
C MET A 1 -6.24 12.59 -6.53
N GLY A 2 -6.98 12.71 -5.43
CA GLY A 2 -6.61 13.62 -4.34
C GLY A 2 -5.25 13.23 -3.74
N PRO A 3 -4.85 13.80 -2.59
CA PRO A 3 -3.60 13.42 -1.93
C PRO A 3 -3.51 11.89 -1.85
N PRO A 4 -2.42 11.27 -2.32
CA PRO A 4 -2.25 9.83 -2.24
C PRO A 4 -2.41 9.40 -0.78
N PRO A 5 -3.10 8.27 -0.49
CA PRO A 5 -3.20 7.76 0.86
C PRO A 5 -1.78 7.61 1.44
N PRO A 6 -1.52 8.15 2.64
CA PRO A 6 -0.21 8.05 3.27
C PRO A 6 0.16 6.57 3.43
N LEU A 7 1.24 6.14 2.77
CA LEU A 7 1.79 4.80 2.98
C LEU A 7 2.14 4.62 4.46
N PRO A 8 2.02 3.39 5.01
CA PRO A 8 2.49 3.12 6.35
C PRO A 8 3.93 3.62 6.53
N PRO A 9 4.25 4.35 7.60
CA PRO A 9 5.59 4.89 7.79
C PRO A 9 6.59 3.73 7.78
N PRO A 10 7.66 3.78 6.97
CA PRO A 10 8.71 2.78 7.05
C PRO A 10 9.35 2.89 8.44
N ASP A 11 9.49 1.79 9.19
CA ASP A 11 10.50 1.80 10.25
C ASP A 11 11.84 1.80 9.50
N ARG A 12 12.50 2.95 9.40
CA ARG A 12 13.67 3.10 8.53
C ARG A 12 14.90 2.51 9.20
N LEU A 13 15.59 1.60 8.49
CA LEU A 13 17.05 1.56 8.51
C LEU A 13 17.46 2.20 7.18
N ASP A 14 18.13 3.34 7.24
CA ASP A 14 18.62 3.99 6.02
C ASP A 14 19.80 3.20 5.42
N GLU A 15 20.18 3.52 4.19
CA GLU A 15 21.30 2.83 3.52
C GLU A 15 22.60 2.92 4.32
N SER A 16 22.83 3.98 5.11
CA SER A 16 24.00 4.10 5.98
C SER A 16 23.97 3.09 7.13
N GLY A 17 22.83 2.91 7.78
CA GLY A 17 22.62 1.90 8.81
C GLY A 17 22.74 0.48 8.24
N PHE A 18 22.22 0.25 7.04
CA PHE A 18 22.42 -1.03 6.34
C PHE A 18 23.89 -1.27 5.97
N ARG A 19 24.61 -0.25 5.45
CA ARG A 19 26.04 -0.34 5.16
C ARG A 19 26.89 -0.55 6.41
N ALA A 20 26.46 -0.05 7.57
CA ALA A 20 27.13 -0.31 8.83
C ALA A 20 26.93 -1.77 9.32
N LEU A 21 25.83 -2.41 8.94
CA LEU A 21 25.56 -3.83 9.18
C LEU A 21 26.19 -4.76 8.12
N ALA A 22 26.53 -4.21 6.94
CA ALA A 22 27.23 -4.91 5.89
C ALA A 22 28.74 -4.82 6.13
N ASP A 23 29.35 -5.93 6.55
CA ASP A 23 30.80 -6.03 6.57
C ASP A 23 31.30 -6.16 5.12
N PRO A 24 32.09 -5.20 4.60
CA PRO A 24 32.61 -5.26 3.23
C PRO A 24 33.55 -6.47 2.99
N GLN A 25 34.00 -7.16 4.05
CA GLN A 25 34.79 -8.38 3.98
C GLN A 25 33.94 -9.67 4.13
N VAL A 26 32.64 -9.57 4.45
CA VAL A 26 31.76 -10.73 4.65
C VAL A 26 30.52 -10.61 3.76
N VAL A 27 30.34 -11.60 2.87
CA VAL A 27 29.27 -11.63 1.84
C VAL A 27 27.86 -11.92 2.42
N THR A 28 27.63 -11.62 3.70
CA THR A 28 26.36 -11.87 4.38
C THR A 28 25.31 -10.80 4.11
N SER A 29 25.66 -9.61 3.64
CA SER A 29 24.68 -8.62 3.18
C SER A 29 25.27 -7.67 2.16
N GLY A 30 24.42 -7.02 1.36
CA GLY A 30 24.88 -6.10 0.33
C GLY A 30 23.78 -5.64 -0.61
N LYS A 31 24.20 -4.91 -1.65
CA LYS A 31 23.34 -4.44 -2.74
C LYS A 31 23.98 -4.68 -4.10
N GLY A 32 23.16 -4.85 -5.12
CA GLY A 32 23.60 -5.04 -6.50
C GLY A 32 22.52 -4.62 -7.48
N THR A 33 22.83 -4.79 -8.77
CA THR A 33 21.89 -4.56 -9.87
C THR A 33 21.78 -5.81 -10.74
N PHE A 34 20.59 -6.00 -11.30
CA PHE A 34 20.29 -7.06 -12.26
C PHE A 34 19.86 -6.41 -13.58
N ASP A 35 20.46 -6.82 -14.69
CA ASP A 35 20.11 -6.29 -16.02
C ASP A 35 18.76 -6.84 -16.48
N GLN A 36 17.71 -6.08 -16.18
CA GLN A 36 16.33 -6.44 -16.46
C GLN A 36 15.90 -5.98 -17.86
N TYR A 37 15.02 -6.71 -18.54
CA TYR A 37 14.51 -6.28 -19.83
C TYR A 37 13.58 -5.09 -19.67
N ILE A 38 13.74 -4.07 -20.52
CA ILE A 38 12.77 -2.97 -20.62
C ILE A 38 11.39 -3.56 -20.99
N ASP A 39 11.39 -4.46 -21.98
CA ASP A 39 10.21 -5.18 -22.45
C ASP A 39 10.48 -6.68 -22.56
N HIS A 40 9.84 -7.49 -21.71
CA HIS A 40 9.94 -8.95 -21.74
C HIS A 40 9.40 -9.57 -23.04
N LYS A 41 8.51 -8.88 -23.77
CA LYS A 41 8.00 -9.33 -25.08
C LYS A 41 8.93 -8.96 -26.23
N ASN A 42 9.84 -8.01 -26.02
CA ASN A 42 10.84 -7.60 -27.01
C ASN A 42 12.21 -7.33 -26.35
N PRO A 43 12.97 -8.38 -25.97
CA PRO A 43 14.27 -8.22 -25.32
C PRO A 43 15.31 -7.40 -26.12
N LYS A 44 15.14 -7.29 -27.44
CA LYS A 44 16.02 -6.48 -28.30
C LYS A 44 15.92 -4.98 -28.03
N LEU A 45 14.88 -4.54 -27.33
CA LEU A 45 14.72 -3.13 -26.92
C LEU A 45 15.80 -2.68 -25.93
N GLY A 46 16.43 -3.62 -25.22
CA GLY A 46 17.50 -3.36 -24.27
C GLY A 46 17.12 -3.69 -22.83
N THR A 47 18.04 -3.37 -21.93
CA THR A 47 17.92 -3.63 -20.49
C THR A 47 18.02 -2.35 -19.68
N PHE A 48 17.56 -2.41 -18.43
CA PHE A 48 17.79 -1.39 -17.41
C PHE A 48 18.29 -2.06 -16.12
N PRO A 49 19.07 -1.38 -15.28
CA PRO A 49 19.52 -1.92 -14.01
C PRO A 49 18.37 -1.93 -12.99
N GLN A 50 17.94 -3.12 -12.58
CA GLN A 50 17.00 -3.30 -11.47
C GLN A 50 17.77 -3.55 -10.18
N THR A 51 17.56 -2.69 -9.17
CA THR A 51 18.31 -2.73 -7.92
C THR A 51 17.76 -3.81 -6.98
N TYR A 52 18.65 -4.53 -6.31
CA TYR A 52 18.30 -5.46 -5.24
C TYR A 52 19.27 -5.35 -4.06
N TRP A 53 18.78 -5.74 -2.89
CA TRP A 53 19.54 -5.87 -1.65
C TRP A 53 19.39 -7.30 -1.16
N TYR A 54 20.38 -7.79 -0.43
CA TYR A 54 20.34 -9.13 0.11
C TYR A 54 20.91 -9.20 1.53
N ASN A 55 20.46 -10.21 2.26
CA ASN A 55 21.04 -10.64 3.52
C ASN A 55 21.03 -12.17 3.60
N ALA A 56 22.21 -12.76 3.55
CA ALA A 56 22.50 -14.19 3.62
C ALA A 56 22.87 -14.69 5.03
N THR A 57 22.63 -13.90 6.09
CA THR A 57 22.95 -14.28 7.48
C THR A 57 22.44 -15.68 7.87
N TYR A 58 21.27 -16.09 7.39
CA TYR A 58 20.68 -17.41 7.70
C TYR A 58 20.86 -18.46 6.61
N TRP A 59 21.47 -18.11 5.48
CA TRP A 59 21.64 -19.01 4.33
C TRP A 59 22.61 -20.14 4.67
N LYS A 60 22.23 -21.39 4.37
CA LYS A 60 22.96 -22.60 4.78
C LYS A 60 23.89 -23.19 3.72
N GLY A 61 24.23 -22.43 2.69
CA GLY A 61 25.06 -22.92 1.60
C GLY A 61 24.28 -23.23 0.32
N PRO A 62 24.99 -23.66 -0.74
CA PRO A 62 24.44 -23.95 -2.06
C PRO A 62 23.15 -24.79 -2.00
N GLY A 63 22.12 -24.34 -2.71
CA GLY A 63 20.81 -24.98 -2.81
C GLY A 63 19.83 -24.59 -1.70
N SER A 64 20.23 -23.70 -0.77
CA SER A 64 19.35 -23.19 0.28
C SER A 64 18.26 -22.25 -0.29
N PRO A 65 17.12 -22.10 0.41
CA PRO A 65 16.01 -21.25 -0.01
C PRO A 65 16.37 -19.76 -0.11
N VAL A 66 15.55 -19.02 -0.86
CA VAL A 66 15.58 -17.55 -0.90
C VAL A 66 14.19 -17.01 -0.54
N VAL A 67 14.12 -16.13 0.46
CA VAL A 67 12.94 -15.35 0.78
C VAL A 67 13.01 -14.04 0.02
N VAL A 68 12.03 -13.78 -0.85
CA VAL A 68 11.98 -12.60 -1.70
C VAL A 68 10.87 -11.65 -1.27
N PHE A 69 11.16 -10.35 -1.36
CA PHE A 69 10.24 -9.27 -1.02
C PHE A 69 10.47 -8.08 -1.94
N THR A 70 9.44 -7.27 -2.13
CA THR A 70 9.53 -5.92 -2.65
C THR A 70 8.69 -5.00 -1.78
N PRO A 71 9.10 -3.76 -1.50
CA PRO A 71 8.24 -2.82 -0.78
C PRO A 71 7.06 -2.35 -1.63
N GLY A 72 7.00 -2.71 -2.92
CA GLY A 72 5.89 -2.43 -3.80
C GLY A 72 6.05 -1.07 -4.48
N GLU A 73 5.11 -0.17 -4.20
CA GLU A 73 4.91 1.13 -4.85
C GLU A 73 5.77 2.27 -4.25
N ILE A 74 7.01 1.94 -3.87
CA ILE A 74 7.97 2.87 -3.26
C ILE A 74 9.43 2.49 -3.52
N ALA A 75 10.32 3.48 -3.48
CA ALA A 75 11.77 3.27 -3.53
C ALA A 75 12.25 2.37 -2.38
N ALA A 76 13.06 1.36 -2.69
CA ALA A 76 13.39 0.29 -1.76
C ALA A 76 14.54 0.60 -0.80
N ALA A 77 15.33 1.64 -1.07
CA ALA A 77 16.44 2.05 -0.24
C ALA A 77 16.05 2.33 1.24
N GLY A 78 14.81 2.76 1.50
CA GLY A 78 14.29 3.03 2.85
C GLY A 78 13.77 1.79 3.61
N TYR A 79 13.77 0.61 2.99
CA TYR A 79 13.13 -0.62 3.49
C TYR A 79 14.13 -1.71 3.87
N THR A 80 15.41 -1.37 4.10
CA THR A 80 16.46 -2.37 4.37
C THR A 80 16.26 -3.17 5.67
N ASN A 81 15.42 -2.73 6.60
CA ASN A 81 15.00 -3.54 7.74
C ASN A 81 14.17 -4.79 7.35
N TYR A 82 13.59 -4.82 6.16
CA TYR A 82 13.01 -6.03 5.58
C TYR A 82 14.07 -7.06 5.17
N LEU A 83 15.36 -6.80 5.39
CA LEU A 83 16.43 -7.79 5.23
C LEU A 83 16.79 -8.47 6.57
N THR A 84 16.21 -8.06 7.70
CA THR A 84 16.53 -8.61 9.03
C THR A 84 15.35 -9.38 9.63
N ASP A 85 15.58 -10.09 10.74
CA ASP A 85 14.53 -10.80 11.47
C ASP A 85 13.65 -9.87 12.33
N ASP A 86 13.76 -8.55 12.18
CA ASP A 86 12.77 -7.58 12.67
C ASP A 86 11.48 -7.60 11.83
N ARG A 87 11.56 -8.18 10.63
CA ARG A 87 10.46 -8.32 9.68
C ARG A 87 10.21 -9.79 9.35
N MET A 88 9.00 -10.05 8.84
CA MET A 88 8.56 -11.40 8.44
C MET A 88 9.56 -12.08 7.48
N THR A 89 10.17 -11.33 6.56
CA THR A 89 11.19 -11.81 5.64
C THR A 89 12.37 -12.50 6.33
N GLY A 90 12.99 -11.86 7.32
CA GLY A 90 14.10 -12.46 8.07
C GLY A 90 13.65 -13.56 9.02
N MET A 91 12.45 -13.45 9.61
CA MET A 91 11.86 -14.54 10.40
C MET A 91 11.70 -15.82 9.57
N LEU A 92 11.20 -15.68 8.33
CA LEU A 92 11.10 -16.78 7.38
C LEU A 92 12.48 -17.32 6.98
N ALA A 93 13.42 -16.44 6.63
CA ALA A 93 14.78 -16.83 6.23
C ALA A 93 15.49 -17.61 7.34
N LYS A 94 15.30 -17.21 8.60
CA LYS A 94 15.80 -17.92 9.78
C LYS A 94 15.22 -19.32 9.92
N GLU A 95 13.90 -19.47 9.78
CA GLU A 95 13.22 -20.77 9.87
C GLU A 95 13.66 -21.72 8.75
N VAL A 96 13.71 -21.23 7.51
CA VAL A 96 14.03 -22.08 6.35
C VAL A 96 15.54 -22.27 6.16
N GLY A 97 16.38 -21.49 6.86
CA GLY A 97 17.82 -21.42 6.66
C GLY A 97 18.18 -20.91 5.26
N GLY A 98 17.53 -19.83 4.84
CA GLY A 98 17.67 -19.20 3.53
C GLY A 98 18.26 -17.79 3.61
N ALA A 99 18.44 -17.18 2.43
CA ALA A 99 18.77 -15.76 2.32
C ALA A 99 17.50 -14.91 2.20
N VAL A 100 17.57 -13.62 2.51
CA VAL A 100 16.56 -12.63 2.12
C VAL A 100 17.08 -11.84 0.91
N VAL A 101 16.23 -11.64 -0.09
CA VAL A 101 16.49 -10.75 -1.24
C VAL A 101 15.34 -9.77 -1.37
N MET A 102 15.62 -8.48 -1.21
CA MET A 102 14.68 -7.40 -1.48
C MET A 102 14.95 -6.85 -2.88
N VAL A 103 13.93 -6.82 -3.73
CA VAL A 103 14.03 -6.33 -5.11
C VAL A 103 13.21 -5.04 -5.24
N GLU A 104 13.82 -4.00 -5.81
CA GLU A 104 13.10 -2.77 -6.13
C GLU A 104 12.23 -2.98 -7.36
N HIS A 105 10.99 -2.51 -7.27
CA HIS A 105 10.04 -2.63 -8.35
C HIS A 105 10.44 -1.75 -9.54
N ARG A 106 10.21 -2.19 -10.79
CA ARG A 106 10.41 -1.36 -11.98
C ARG A 106 9.70 -0.01 -11.83
N TYR A 107 10.34 1.08 -12.22
CA TYR A 107 9.88 2.48 -12.11
C TYR A 107 9.85 3.09 -10.70
N TRP A 108 10.37 2.41 -9.68
CA TRP A 108 10.59 3.02 -8.36
C TRP A 108 12.07 3.12 -8.02
N GLY A 109 12.40 4.12 -7.21
CA GLY A 109 13.78 4.40 -6.82
C GLY A 109 14.69 4.54 -8.03
N ASN A 110 15.78 3.76 -8.05
CA ASN A 110 16.75 3.80 -9.13
C ASN A 110 16.47 2.75 -10.23
N SER A 111 15.39 1.98 -10.09
CA SER A 111 15.09 0.84 -10.95
C SER A 111 14.15 1.24 -12.08
N THR A 112 14.53 2.24 -12.89
CA THR A 112 13.70 2.73 -14.00
C THR A 112 14.37 2.57 -15.36
N PRO A 113 13.64 2.16 -16.41
CA PRO A 113 14.14 2.19 -17.78
C PRO A 113 14.21 3.61 -18.37
N TYR A 114 13.43 4.56 -17.83
CA TYR A 114 13.40 5.94 -18.31
C TYR A 114 13.31 6.91 -17.13
N ALA A 115 14.17 7.93 -17.08
CA ALA A 115 14.15 8.93 -16.00
C ALA A 115 12.92 9.87 -16.09
N VAL A 116 12.45 10.14 -17.31
CA VAL A 116 11.28 10.99 -17.57
C VAL A 116 10.05 10.11 -17.83
N GLN A 117 9.07 10.19 -16.95
CA GLN A 117 7.87 9.35 -16.89
C GLN A 117 6.72 9.90 -17.75
N THR A 118 6.94 10.06 -19.06
CA THR A 118 5.88 10.42 -20.01
C THR A 118 4.88 9.25 -20.19
N THR A 119 3.72 9.53 -20.77
CA THR A 119 2.70 8.51 -21.11
C THR A 119 3.27 7.38 -21.98
N LYS A 120 4.19 7.70 -22.90
CA LYS A 120 4.90 6.70 -23.72
C LYS A 120 5.92 5.91 -22.90
N ASN A 121 6.71 6.57 -22.06
CA ASN A 121 7.78 5.91 -21.31
C ASN A 121 7.22 5.01 -20.20
N LEU A 122 6.02 5.28 -19.69
CA LEU A 122 5.35 4.45 -18.70
C LEU A 122 4.66 3.21 -19.29
N GLN A 123 4.64 3.02 -20.62
CA GLN A 123 4.00 1.85 -21.25
C GLN A 123 4.61 0.51 -20.83
N PHE A 124 5.83 0.50 -20.27
CA PHE A 124 6.44 -0.72 -19.73
C PHE A 124 6.22 -0.89 -18.23
N LEU A 125 5.55 0.05 -17.55
CA LEU A 125 5.05 -0.16 -16.20
C LEU A 125 3.68 -0.84 -16.30
N THR A 126 3.72 -2.18 -16.36
CA THR A 126 2.52 -3.02 -16.32
C THR A 126 2.68 -4.17 -15.33
N LEU A 127 1.57 -4.72 -14.85
CA LEU A 127 1.54 -5.89 -13.98
C LEU A 127 2.24 -7.08 -14.63
N GLU A 128 2.03 -7.34 -15.92
CA GLU A 128 2.66 -8.46 -16.62
C GLU A 128 4.18 -8.30 -16.67
N GLN A 129 4.66 -7.09 -16.94
CA GLN A 129 6.09 -6.83 -16.98
C GLN A 129 6.72 -6.94 -15.58
N ALA A 130 6.02 -6.46 -14.54
CA ALA A 130 6.47 -6.63 -13.15
C ALA A 130 6.52 -8.11 -12.74
N VAL A 131 5.50 -8.90 -13.05
CA VAL A 131 5.50 -10.36 -12.83
C VAL A 131 6.67 -11.02 -13.55
N ALA A 132 6.92 -10.64 -14.81
CA ALA A 132 8.01 -11.17 -15.60
C ALA A 132 9.40 -10.79 -15.04
N ASP A 133 9.53 -9.61 -14.43
CA ASP A 133 10.77 -9.21 -13.74
C ASP A 133 11.13 -10.18 -12.62
N PHE A 134 10.18 -10.42 -11.73
CA PHE A 134 10.38 -11.32 -10.60
C PHE A 134 10.61 -12.76 -11.09
N ALA A 135 9.86 -13.20 -12.11
CA ALA A 135 10.08 -14.52 -12.72
C ALA A 135 11.51 -14.68 -13.25
N ARG A 136 12.05 -13.65 -13.91
CA ARG A 136 13.42 -13.69 -14.43
C ARG A 136 14.47 -13.61 -13.33
N ILE A 137 14.33 -12.67 -12.39
CA ILE A 137 15.27 -12.52 -11.27
C ILE A 137 15.40 -13.82 -10.48
N THR A 138 14.29 -14.50 -10.17
CA THR A 138 14.34 -15.75 -9.40
C THR A 138 15.19 -16.84 -10.07
N ARG A 139 15.31 -16.82 -11.41
CA ARG A 139 16.01 -17.84 -12.21
C ARG A 139 17.45 -17.46 -12.51
N GLU A 140 17.71 -16.17 -12.72
CA GLU A 140 18.95 -15.68 -13.35
C GLU A 140 19.83 -14.83 -12.42
N LEU A 141 19.35 -14.46 -11.23
CA LEU A 141 20.11 -13.62 -10.31
C LEU A 141 21.44 -14.28 -9.92
N LYS A 142 22.54 -13.53 -10.05
CA LYS A 142 23.86 -13.94 -9.59
C LYS A 142 24.08 -13.44 -8.17
N LEU A 143 23.75 -14.27 -7.20
CA LEU A 143 23.94 -13.94 -5.79
C LEU A 143 25.42 -14.07 -5.42
N PRO A 144 26.06 -13.04 -4.82
CA PRO A 144 27.49 -13.08 -4.50
C PRO A 144 27.89 -14.24 -3.56
N PHE A 145 26.96 -14.73 -2.75
CA PHE A 145 27.16 -15.84 -1.81
C PHE A 145 26.84 -17.23 -2.41
N ASP A 146 26.18 -17.30 -3.57
CA ASP A 146 25.84 -18.56 -4.27
C ASP A 146 26.45 -18.59 -5.67
N THR A 147 27.76 -18.84 -5.73
CA THR A 147 28.57 -18.70 -6.96
C THR A 147 28.22 -19.69 -8.08
N ASN A 148 27.48 -20.76 -7.78
CA ASN A 148 27.04 -21.74 -8.78
C ASN A 148 25.53 -21.63 -9.13
N GLY A 149 24.83 -20.64 -8.56
CA GLY A 149 23.41 -20.37 -8.80
C GLY A 149 22.49 -21.54 -8.41
N SER A 150 22.90 -22.37 -7.46
CA SER A 150 22.13 -23.52 -6.97
C SER A 150 20.87 -23.11 -6.19
N SER A 151 20.85 -21.91 -5.63
CA SER A 151 19.72 -21.29 -4.95
C SER A 151 18.71 -20.62 -5.90
N ASN A 152 18.96 -20.57 -7.21
CA ASN A 152 18.01 -20.01 -8.17
C ASN A 152 16.83 -20.97 -8.42
N SER A 153 15.65 -20.41 -8.72
CA SER A 153 14.49 -21.18 -9.14
C SER A 153 14.75 -21.87 -10.50
N PRO A 154 14.29 -23.12 -10.74
CA PRO A 154 13.54 -24.00 -9.82
C PRO A 154 14.47 -24.97 -9.04
N LYS A 155 15.76 -24.64 -8.86
CA LYS A 155 16.73 -25.51 -8.19
C LYS A 155 16.56 -25.50 -6.66
N ALA A 156 16.19 -24.36 -6.10
CA ALA A 156 15.84 -24.17 -4.70
C ALA A 156 14.49 -23.43 -4.56
N PRO A 157 13.83 -23.52 -3.40
CA PRO A 157 12.54 -22.87 -3.21
C PRO A 157 12.73 -21.36 -2.99
N TRP A 158 12.04 -20.58 -3.81
CA TRP A 158 11.85 -19.15 -3.60
C TRP A 158 10.53 -18.91 -2.87
N ILE A 159 10.56 -18.12 -1.80
CA ILE A 159 9.41 -17.88 -0.92
C ILE A 159 9.09 -16.40 -0.94
N TRP A 160 7.90 -16.04 -1.43
CA TRP A 160 7.43 -14.66 -1.40
C TRP A 160 6.82 -14.33 -0.04
N THR A 161 7.10 -13.14 0.48
CA THR A 161 6.29 -12.52 1.52
C THR A 161 6.17 -11.03 1.23
N GLY A 162 4.95 -10.47 1.26
CA GLY A 162 4.71 -9.08 0.91
C GLY A 162 3.40 -8.54 1.47
N GLY A 163 3.33 -7.22 1.61
CA GLY A 163 2.18 -6.48 2.14
C GLY A 163 1.52 -5.62 1.07
N SER A 164 0.22 -5.33 1.18
CA SER A 164 -0.47 -4.40 0.26
C SER A 164 -0.32 -4.84 -1.21
N TYR A 165 0.03 -3.93 -2.12
CA TYR A 165 0.37 -4.24 -3.51
C TYR A 165 1.44 -5.34 -3.63
N SER A 166 2.47 -5.36 -2.78
CA SER A 166 3.47 -6.44 -2.78
C SER A 166 2.87 -7.81 -2.41
N GLY A 167 1.89 -7.83 -1.51
CA GLY A 167 1.13 -9.03 -1.19
C GLY A 167 0.29 -9.50 -2.39
N ALA A 168 -0.41 -8.57 -3.04
CA ALA A 168 -1.18 -8.85 -4.24
C ALA A 168 -0.30 -9.32 -5.41
N LEU A 169 0.85 -8.68 -5.63
CA LEU A 169 1.82 -9.05 -6.67
C LEU A 169 2.34 -10.48 -6.46
N GLY A 170 2.71 -10.85 -5.23
CA GLY A 170 3.09 -12.22 -4.90
C GLY A 170 2.01 -13.23 -5.26
N ALA A 171 0.76 -12.94 -4.90
CA ALA A 171 -0.38 -13.78 -5.25
C ALA A 171 -0.59 -13.83 -6.78
N TRP A 172 -0.51 -12.70 -7.49
CA TRP A 172 -0.67 -12.65 -8.94
C TRP A 172 0.43 -13.37 -9.70
N ILE A 173 1.67 -13.43 -9.18
CA ILE A 173 2.74 -14.27 -9.74
C ILE A 173 2.32 -15.74 -9.80
N GLU A 174 1.61 -16.27 -8.79
CA GLU A 174 1.08 -17.65 -8.81
C GLU A 174 0.03 -17.88 -9.92
N SER A 175 -0.61 -16.81 -10.41
CA SER A 175 -1.55 -16.86 -11.52
C SER A 175 -0.87 -16.70 -12.88
N LEU A 176 -0.06 -15.65 -13.00
CA LEU A 176 0.45 -15.13 -14.27
C LEU A 176 1.79 -15.75 -14.65
N ALA A 177 2.55 -16.27 -13.68
CA ALA A 177 3.82 -16.98 -13.89
C ALA A 177 3.94 -18.17 -12.92
N PRO A 178 3.06 -19.18 -13.01
CA PRO A 178 3.00 -20.29 -12.06
C PRO A 178 4.32 -21.06 -12.00
N GLY A 179 4.69 -21.50 -10.79
CA GLY A 179 5.96 -22.21 -10.53
C GLY A 179 7.17 -21.29 -10.39
N THR A 180 6.99 -19.96 -10.46
CA THR A 180 8.05 -19.00 -10.15
C THR A 180 8.42 -19.04 -8.67
N MET A 181 7.42 -18.90 -7.80
CA MET A 181 7.56 -19.04 -6.36
C MET A 181 7.18 -20.46 -5.95
N TRP A 182 7.85 -20.97 -4.93
CA TRP A 182 7.46 -22.22 -4.29
C TRP A 182 6.31 -22.01 -3.30
N ALA A 183 6.37 -20.93 -2.54
CA ALA A 183 5.37 -20.57 -1.55
C ALA A 183 5.23 -19.04 -1.45
N THR A 184 4.03 -18.57 -1.13
CA THR A 184 3.71 -17.14 -1.12
C THR A 184 2.90 -16.76 0.12
N HIS A 185 3.35 -15.73 0.85
CA HIS A 185 2.60 -15.05 1.89
C HIS A 185 2.11 -13.69 1.37
N SER A 186 0.79 -13.54 1.28
CA SER A 186 0.09 -12.32 0.86
C SER A 186 -0.55 -11.67 2.08
N SER A 187 0.20 -10.78 2.75
CA SER A 187 -0.34 -9.96 3.85
C SER A 187 -1.12 -8.78 3.29
N SER A 188 -2.37 -8.64 3.72
CA SER A 188 -3.26 -7.54 3.34
C SER A 188 -3.34 -7.26 1.84
N GLY A 189 -3.18 -8.29 1.00
CA GLY A 189 -3.13 -8.16 -0.46
C GLY A 189 -4.51 -7.85 -1.07
N PRO A 190 -4.72 -6.67 -1.69
CA PRO A 190 -5.99 -6.33 -2.33
C PRO A 190 -6.06 -7.00 -3.72
N LEU A 191 -6.65 -8.18 -3.81
CA LEU A 191 -6.66 -8.95 -5.06
C LEU A 191 -7.74 -8.51 -6.05
N GLU A 192 -8.85 -7.96 -5.55
CA GLU A 192 -9.98 -7.47 -6.36
C GLU A 192 -9.76 -6.00 -6.70
N ALA A 193 -9.58 -5.68 -7.99
CA ALA A 193 -9.65 -4.32 -8.49
C ALA A 193 -11.08 -3.76 -8.35
N ILE A 194 -11.23 -2.54 -7.83
CA ILE A 194 -12.54 -1.95 -7.50
C ILE A 194 -12.58 -0.50 -7.97
N TYR A 195 -13.51 -0.19 -8.90
CA TYR A 195 -13.70 1.16 -9.48
C TYR A 195 -14.35 2.14 -8.51
N ASP A 196 -15.35 1.69 -7.74
CA ASP A 196 -16.05 2.49 -6.73
C ASP A 196 -15.84 1.85 -5.36
N TYR A 197 -14.78 2.28 -4.66
CA TYR A 197 -14.23 1.56 -3.51
C TYR A 197 -14.57 2.20 -2.17
N TRP A 198 -15.84 2.52 -1.95
CA TRP A 198 -16.32 3.03 -0.66
C TRP A 198 -16.18 2.02 0.48
N GLN A 199 -16.12 0.72 0.16
CA GLN A 199 -15.91 -0.37 1.12
C GLN A 199 -14.55 -0.27 1.84
N TYR A 200 -13.61 0.50 1.31
CA TYR A 200 -12.34 0.81 1.97
C TYR A 200 -12.54 1.35 3.40
N PHE A 201 -13.56 2.19 3.59
CA PHE A 201 -13.79 2.87 4.87
C PHE A 201 -14.57 2.03 5.89
N VAL A 202 -15.18 0.92 5.48
CA VAL A 202 -16.02 0.10 6.37
C VAL A 202 -15.21 -0.52 7.52
N PRO A 203 -14.04 -1.16 7.31
CA PRO A 203 -13.21 -1.65 8.41
C PRO A 203 -12.74 -0.54 9.37
N ILE A 204 -12.52 0.68 8.84
CA ILE A 204 -12.19 1.85 9.66
C ILE A 204 -13.35 2.19 10.59
N GLN A 205 -14.57 2.30 10.07
CA GLN A 205 -15.77 2.56 10.87
C GLN A 205 -16.04 1.47 11.91
N GLN A 206 -15.75 0.20 11.57
CA GLN A 206 -15.88 -0.94 12.47
C GLN A 206 -14.88 -0.86 13.63
N GLY A 207 -13.61 -0.58 13.35
CA GLY A 207 -12.52 -0.55 14.33
C GLY A 207 -12.35 0.76 15.11
N SER A 208 -12.88 1.86 14.59
CA SER A 208 -12.81 3.18 15.26
C SER A 208 -13.67 3.23 16.53
N PRO A 209 -13.31 4.08 17.52
CA PRO A 209 -14.22 4.41 18.61
C PRO A 209 -15.59 4.83 18.06
N LYS A 210 -16.67 4.23 18.56
CA LYS A 210 -18.03 4.42 17.99
C LYS A 210 -18.49 5.87 18.04
N ASN A 211 -18.17 6.57 19.13
CA ASN A 211 -18.41 8.00 19.29
C ASN A 211 -17.69 8.84 18.22
N CYS A 212 -16.43 8.52 17.92
CA CYS A 212 -15.65 9.21 16.90
C CYS A 212 -16.21 8.96 15.49
N SER A 213 -16.46 7.70 15.12
CA SER A 213 -16.96 7.38 13.78
C SER A 213 -18.36 7.93 13.54
N ALA A 214 -19.23 7.96 14.56
CA ALA A 214 -20.55 8.58 14.48
C ALA A 214 -20.46 10.11 14.29
N SER A 215 -19.70 10.82 15.14
CA SER A 215 -19.53 12.28 15.03
C SER A 215 -18.83 12.68 13.73
N PHE A 216 -17.82 11.92 13.29
CA PHE A 216 -17.12 12.20 12.03
C PHE A 216 -18.03 11.98 10.83
N ALA A 217 -18.86 10.92 10.83
CA ALA A 217 -19.85 10.74 9.77
C ALA A 217 -20.86 11.89 9.69
N ALA A 218 -21.34 12.38 10.84
CA ALA A 218 -22.22 13.55 10.88
C ALA A 218 -21.55 14.84 10.37
N ILE A 219 -20.25 15.02 10.64
CA ILE A 219 -19.46 16.11 10.06
C ILE A 219 -19.41 15.99 8.54
N ILE A 220 -19.07 14.82 8.01
CA ILE A 220 -18.95 14.61 6.56
C ILE A 220 -20.30 14.79 5.86
N ASP A 221 -21.39 14.27 6.42
CA ASP A 221 -22.74 14.48 5.89
C ASP A 221 -23.11 15.98 5.85
N HIS A 222 -22.75 16.75 6.89
CA HIS A 222 -22.98 18.20 6.91
C HIS A 222 -22.12 18.96 5.89
N VAL A 223 -20.84 18.58 5.75
CA VAL A 223 -19.93 19.15 4.75
C VAL A 223 -20.50 18.94 3.34
N ASP A 224 -20.94 17.72 3.03
CA ASP A 224 -21.56 17.39 1.75
C ASP A 224 -22.82 18.24 1.50
N ASP A 225 -23.70 18.36 2.49
CA ASP A 225 -24.93 19.17 2.40
C ASP A 225 -24.64 20.66 2.15
N VAL A 226 -23.71 21.26 2.91
CA VAL A 226 -23.34 22.67 2.72
C VAL A 226 -22.70 22.91 1.36
N LEU A 227 -21.84 22.00 0.89
CA LEU A 227 -21.19 22.13 -0.40
C LEU A 227 -22.18 21.99 -1.58
N LEU A 228 -23.14 21.08 -1.48
CA LEU A 228 -24.15 20.84 -2.53
C LEU A 228 -25.31 21.84 -2.51
N HIS A 229 -25.81 22.18 -1.33
CA HIS A 229 -27.09 22.87 -1.16
C HIS A 229 -27.00 24.19 -0.40
N GLY A 230 -25.87 24.46 0.26
CA GLY A 230 -25.65 25.70 1.01
C GLY A 230 -25.64 26.95 0.12
N SER A 231 -25.90 28.10 0.73
CA SER A 231 -25.70 29.41 0.12
C SER A 231 -24.20 29.69 -0.13
N LYS A 232 -23.90 30.70 -0.96
CA LYS A 232 -22.52 31.18 -1.16
C LYS A 232 -21.84 31.56 0.17
N LYS A 233 -22.60 32.16 1.08
CA LYS A 233 -22.13 32.53 2.43
C LYS A 233 -21.78 31.29 3.25
N GLN A 234 -22.68 30.31 3.33
CA GLN A 234 -22.43 29.07 4.08
C GLN A 234 -21.21 28.30 3.55
N ARG A 235 -21.06 28.20 2.22
CA ARG A 235 -19.87 27.58 1.62
C ARG A 235 -18.58 28.36 1.96
N ALA A 236 -18.62 29.70 1.89
CA ALA A 236 -17.47 30.52 2.25
C ALA A 236 -17.10 30.40 3.73
N GLU A 237 -18.09 30.36 4.63
CA GLU A 237 -17.90 30.13 6.07
C GLU A 237 -17.30 28.75 6.35
N LEU A 238 -17.79 27.70 5.69
CA LEU A 238 -17.22 26.36 5.81
C LEU A 238 -15.75 26.34 5.35
N LYS A 239 -15.44 26.92 4.18
CA LYS A 239 -14.06 27.01 3.68
C LYS A 239 -13.16 27.77 4.66
N ALA A 240 -13.62 28.90 5.19
CA ALA A 240 -12.87 29.67 6.18
C ALA A 240 -12.65 28.90 7.49
N MET A 241 -13.63 28.09 7.92
CA MET A 241 -13.54 27.27 9.13
C MET A 241 -12.39 26.27 9.07
N PHE A 242 -12.07 25.73 7.88
CA PHE A 242 -11.00 24.76 7.66
C PHE A 242 -9.72 25.35 7.03
N ASN A 243 -9.67 26.66 6.80
CA ASN A 243 -8.59 27.34 6.06
C ASN A 243 -8.41 26.83 4.60
N LEU A 244 -9.52 26.59 3.90
CA LEU A 244 -9.59 26.06 2.53
C LEU A 244 -10.10 27.08 1.51
N GLN A 245 -9.94 28.39 1.77
CA GLN A 245 -10.44 29.47 0.91
C GLN A 245 -9.90 29.40 -0.52
N GLY A 246 -8.67 28.91 -0.70
CA GLY A 246 -8.01 28.77 -2.01
C GLY A 246 -8.59 27.70 -2.93
N LEU A 247 -9.39 26.76 -2.42
CA LEU A 247 -9.96 25.69 -3.24
C LEU A 247 -11.29 26.10 -3.88
N GLU A 248 -11.42 25.98 -5.19
CA GLU A 248 -12.65 26.35 -5.91
C GLU A 248 -13.71 25.24 -5.89
N HIS A 249 -13.28 23.99 -6.11
CA HIS A 249 -14.18 22.88 -6.38
C HIS A 249 -14.60 22.14 -5.11
N ALA A 250 -15.89 21.79 -5.05
CA ALA A 250 -16.51 21.20 -3.87
C ALA A 250 -15.94 19.81 -3.52
N ASP A 251 -15.61 19.00 -4.52
CA ASP A 251 -14.99 17.69 -4.39
C ASP A 251 -13.55 17.77 -3.83
N ASP A 252 -12.76 18.77 -4.21
CA ASP A 252 -11.43 19.03 -3.64
C ASP A 252 -11.52 19.47 -2.17
N ILE A 253 -12.45 20.38 -1.84
CA ILE A 253 -12.72 20.81 -0.46
C ILE A 253 -13.14 19.61 0.39
N ALA A 254 -14.06 18.79 -0.11
CA ALA A 254 -14.58 17.65 0.62
C ALA A 254 -13.53 16.54 0.78
N THR A 255 -12.66 16.33 -0.22
CA THR A 255 -11.50 15.45 -0.12
C THR A 255 -10.55 15.94 0.97
N ALA A 256 -10.20 17.22 0.97
CA ALA A 256 -9.30 17.82 1.96
C ALA A 256 -9.81 17.63 3.40
N ILE A 257 -11.12 17.87 3.62
CA ILE A 257 -11.76 17.70 4.93
C ILE A 257 -11.89 16.21 5.32
N SER A 258 -11.99 15.29 4.37
CA SER A 258 -12.10 13.85 4.66
C SER A 258 -10.73 13.17 4.88
N SER A 259 -9.66 13.74 4.32
CA SER A 259 -8.31 13.12 4.23
C SER A 259 -7.70 12.61 5.55
N PRO A 260 -7.93 13.23 6.73
CA PRO A 260 -7.39 12.73 8.00
C PRO A 260 -7.78 11.28 8.34
N ILE A 261 -8.91 10.78 7.81
CA ILE A 261 -9.35 9.40 8.04
C ILE A 261 -8.32 8.36 7.55
N TRP A 262 -7.52 8.70 6.53
CA TRP A 262 -6.51 7.79 5.98
C TRP A 262 -5.38 7.47 6.95
N ALA A 263 -5.17 8.29 7.99
CA ALA A 263 -4.19 8.01 9.03
C ALA A 263 -4.41 6.64 9.72
N TRP A 264 -5.64 6.10 9.67
CA TRP A 264 -5.97 4.79 10.24
C TRP A 264 -5.07 3.65 9.71
N GLN A 265 -4.80 3.60 8.40
CA GLN A 265 -4.04 2.49 7.83
C GLN A 265 -2.59 2.44 8.32
N SER A 266 -2.04 3.58 8.73
CA SER A 266 -0.65 3.72 9.16
C SER A 266 -0.42 3.30 10.62
N ILE A 267 -1.48 3.03 11.39
CA ILE A 267 -1.37 2.71 12.81
C ILE A 267 -0.75 1.32 13.01
N GLN A 268 0.42 1.30 13.65
CA GLN A 268 1.06 0.11 14.20
C GLN A 268 0.60 -0.11 15.66
N MET A 269 0.76 -1.32 16.18
CA MET A 269 0.39 -1.62 17.58
C MET A 269 1.20 -0.80 18.59
N TYR A 270 2.40 -0.36 18.19
CA TYR A 270 3.29 0.48 18.99
C TYR A 270 3.27 1.96 18.59
N SER A 271 2.34 2.40 17.73
CA SER A 271 2.27 3.81 17.29
C SER A 271 1.84 4.79 18.40
N GLY A 272 1.30 4.29 19.51
CA GLY A 272 0.79 5.15 20.59
C GLY A 272 -0.34 6.08 20.12
N TYR A 273 -0.24 7.37 20.46
CA TYR A 273 -1.27 8.38 20.21
C TYR A 273 -1.16 8.98 18.79
N SER A 274 -1.67 8.23 17.80
CA SER A 274 -1.62 8.59 16.37
C SER A 274 -2.49 9.80 16.00
N ALA A 275 -2.22 10.39 14.84
CA ALA A 275 -3.02 11.51 14.29
C ALA A 275 -4.52 11.18 14.17
N PHE A 276 -4.87 9.92 13.88
CA PHE A 276 -6.25 9.47 13.87
C PHE A 276 -6.92 9.60 15.24
N TYR A 277 -6.23 9.18 16.31
CA TYR A 277 -6.77 9.29 17.67
C TYR A 277 -6.78 10.73 18.17
N GLN A 278 -5.81 11.55 17.78
CA GLN A 278 -5.83 13.00 18.01
C GLN A 278 -7.05 13.66 17.36
N MET A 279 -7.35 13.31 16.11
CA MET A 279 -8.57 13.75 15.41
C MET A 279 -9.83 13.32 16.19
N CYS A 280 -9.91 12.04 16.58
CA CYS A 280 -11.05 11.53 17.31
C CYS A 280 -11.28 12.27 18.63
N ASP A 281 -10.23 12.42 19.44
CA ASP A 281 -10.32 13.14 20.70
C ASP A 281 -10.72 14.60 20.47
N ALA A 282 -10.13 15.26 19.47
CA ALA A 282 -10.47 16.63 19.13
C ALA A 282 -11.95 16.77 18.79
N ILE A 283 -12.51 15.91 17.91
CA ILE A 283 -13.94 15.91 17.58
C ILE A 283 -14.80 15.83 18.85
N GLN A 284 -14.42 14.99 19.80
CA GLN A 284 -15.13 14.81 21.06
C GLN A 284 -14.91 15.96 22.08
N GLY A 285 -13.99 16.89 21.80
CA GLY A 285 -13.65 18.01 22.69
C GLY A 285 -12.59 17.67 23.73
N PHE A 286 -11.76 16.65 23.47
CA PHE A 286 -10.60 16.29 24.28
C PHE A 286 -9.30 16.67 23.56
N GLY A 287 -8.26 16.99 24.34
CA GLY A 287 -6.94 17.31 23.81
C GLY A 287 -6.69 18.79 23.54
N GLN A 288 -5.46 19.09 23.11
CA GLN A 288 -5.02 20.42 22.66
C GLN A 288 -5.69 20.74 21.31
N ASN A 289 -5.89 22.03 20.99
CA ASN A 289 -6.50 22.50 19.74
C ASN A 289 -7.99 22.15 19.53
N THR A 290 -8.78 22.12 20.60
CA THR A 290 -10.25 22.04 20.54
C THR A 290 -10.91 23.40 20.79
N SER A 291 -12.07 23.66 20.18
CA SER A 291 -12.85 24.89 20.43
C SER A 291 -13.62 24.84 21.75
N SER A 292 -13.83 23.64 22.32
CA SER A 292 -14.49 23.42 23.60
C SER A 292 -13.91 22.20 24.33
N VAL A 293 -13.56 22.35 25.61
CA VAL A 293 -13.01 21.27 26.45
C VAL A 293 -14.15 20.46 27.08
N SER A 294 -14.12 19.13 26.97
CA SER A 294 -15.05 18.23 27.66
C SER A 294 -14.49 17.73 28.98
N THR A 295 -15.33 17.69 30.01
CA THR A 295 -15.04 17.01 31.31
C THR A 295 -15.77 15.68 31.45
N THR A 296 -16.66 15.33 30.51
CA THR A 296 -17.45 14.09 30.51
C THR A 296 -17.18 13.28 29.25
N TYR A 297 -16.99 11.97 29.42
CA TYR A 297 -16.83 11.02 28.32
C TYR A 297 -18.16 10.86 27.55
N PRO A 298 -18.17 11.09 26.23
CA PRO A 298 -19.37 10.95 25.42
C PRO A 298 -19.81 9.49 25.32
N THR A 299 -21.11 9.28 25.17
CA THR A 299 -21.70 7.98 24.89
C THR A 299 -21.31 7.50 23.48
N GLU A 300 -21.65 6.26 23.11
CA GLU A 300 -21.31 5.72 21.78
C GLU A 300 -21.87 6.55 20.60
N GLN A 301 -22.88 7.40 20.83
CA GLN A 301 -23.42 8.33 19.85
C GLN A 301 -22.50 9.53 19.53
N GLY A 302 -21.46 9.75 20.35
CA GLY A 302 -20.56 10.90 20.21
C GLY A 302 -21.15 12.22 20.68
N VAL A 303 -20.57 13.33 20.23
CA VAL A 303 -21.05 14.69 20.53
C VAL A 303 -21.87 15.26 19.37
N GLU A 304 -22.80 16.16 19.69
CA GLU A 304 -23.64 16.84 18.69
C GLU A 304 -22.80 17.59 17.64
N LEU A 305 -23.30 17.66 16.39
CA LEU A 305 -22.62 18.32 15.27
C LEU A 305 -22.17 19.75 15.57
N LYS A 306 -23.01 20.53 16.29
CA LYS A 306 -22.71 21.92 16.69
C LYS A 306 -21.43 22.05 17.55
N ARG A 307 -21.02 20.95 18.20
CA ARG A 307 -19.79 20.85 18.99
C ARG A 307 -18.68 20.13 18.21
N ALA A 308 -19.01 19.02 17.56
CA ALA A 308 -18.06 18.22 16.80
C ALA A 308 -17.39 19.01 15.66
N LEU A 309 -18.16 19.75 14.86
CA LEU A 309 -17.66 20.42 13.67
C LEU A 309 -16.63 21.53 13.99
N PRO A 310 -16.89 22.49 14.90
CA PRO A 310 -15.89 23.51 15.23
C PRO A 310 -14.62 22.90 15.84
N ASN A 311 -14.76 21.91 16.74
CA ASN A 311 -13.59 21.27 17.34
C ASN A 311 -12.73 20.54 16.30
N TYR A 312 -13.36 19.82 15.37
CA TYR A 312 -12.66 19.16 14.29
C TYR A 312 -11.94 20.15 13.39
N ALA A 313 -12.62 21.23 13.00
CA ALA A 313 -12.03 22.24 12.14
C ALA A 313 -10.84 22.96 12.80
N GLU A 314 -10.90 23.17 14.12
CA GLU A 314 -9.81 23.76 14.87
C GLU A 314 -8.57 22.84 14.93
N TRP A 315 -8.77 21.55 15.19
CA TRP A 315 -7.70 20.56 15.10
C TRP A 315 -7.16 20.46 13.67
N TYR A 316 -8.03 20.44 12.67
CA TYR A 316 -7.64 20.36 11.26
C TYR A 316 -6.68 21.50 10.90
N LYS A 317 -7.05 22.75 11.19
CA LYS A 317 -6.22 23.92 10.87
C LYS A 317 -4.91 23.97 11.64
N LYS A 318 -4.87 23.45 12.87
CA LYS A 318 -3.70 23.60 13.76
C LYS A 318 -2.75 22.42 13.76
N ALA A 319 -3.26 21.21 13.50
CA ALA A 319 -2.51 19.98 13.63
C ALA A 319 -2.42 19.17 12.34
N TYR A 320 -3.38 19.29 11.42
CA TYR A 320 -3.38 18.51 10.18
C TYR A 320 -2.91 19.32 8.97
N LEU A 321 -3.59 20.41 8.65
CA LEU A 321 -3.29 21.21 7.45
C LEU A 321 -1.85 21.73 7.41
N PRO A 322 -1.27 22.29 8.50
CA PRO A 322 0.06 22.84 8.46
C PRO A 322 1.11 21.80 8.03
N GLY A 323 1.80 22.07 6.93
CA GLY A 323 2.83 21.21 6.38
C GLY A 323 2.31 20.08 5.49
N THR A 324 1.00 19.89 5.34
CA THR A 324 0.44 18.81 4.49
C THR A 324 0.89 18.95 3.03
N CYS A 325 0.69 20.11 2.41
CA CYS A 325 1.14 20.33 1.04
C CYS A 325 2.66 20.55 0.95
N ALA A 326 3.25 21.24 1.93
CA ALA A 326 4.70 21.46 1.96
C ALA A 326 5.50 20.14 2.07
N GLY A 327 4.92 19.11 2.69
CA GLY A 327 5.52 17.78 2.85
C GLY A 327 5.82 17.06 1.53
N TYR A 328 5.17 17.45 0.43
CA TYR A 328 5.49 16.93 -0.91
C TYR A 328 6.79 17.54 -1.51
N GLY A 329 7.36 18.58 -0.90
CA GLY A 329 8.66 19.12 -1.27
C GLY A 329 8.68 20.02 -2.51
N TYR A 330 7.53 20.39 -3.05
CA TYR A 330 7.46 21.35 -4.17
C TYR A 330 7.55 22.80 -3.67
N LYS A 331 8.32 23.63 -4.37
CA LYS A 331 8.53 25.03 -4.02
C LYS A 331 7.22 25.83 -4.06
N GLU A 332 6.35 25.50 -5.01
CA GLU A 332 5.02 26.07 -5.19
C GLU A 332 4.12 25.85 -3.96
N TRP A 333 4.42 24.84 -3.14
CA TRP A 333 3.63 24.46 -1.96
C TRP A 333 4.38 24.68 -0.65
N SER A 334 5.47 25.48 -0.66
CA SER A 334 6.33 25.65 0.53
C SER A 334 5.67 26.40 1.69
N ASP A 335 4.59 27.13 1.45
CA ASP A 335 3.79 27.73 2.54
C ASP A 335 3.21 26.60 3.40
N PRO A 336 3.46 26.58 4.73
CA PRO A 336 2.89 25.58 5.62
C PRO A 336 1.36 25.47 5.52
N ASN A 337 0.65 26.54 5.19
CA ASN A 337 -0.81 26.55 5.07
C ASN A 337 -1.29 26.46 3.61
N SER A 338 -0.41 26.12 2.67
CA SER A 338 -0.80 25.85 1.28
C SER A 338 -1.85 24.75 1.22
N VAL A 339 -2.83 24.95 0.33
CA VAL A 339 -3.89 23.98 0.02
C VAL A 339 -3.77 23.44 -1.41
N GLU A 340 -2.76 23.87 -2.17
CA GLU A 340 -2.66 23.59 -3.61
C GLU A 340 -2.44 22.12 -3.95
N CYS A 341 -1.94 21.30 -3.01
CA CYS A 341 -1.87 19.85 -3.20
C CYS A 341 -3.25 19.16 -3.24
N PHE A 342 -4.31 19.84 -2.77
CA PHE A 342 -5.69 19.38 -2.90
C PHE A 342 -6.37 19.89 -4.19
N ASN A 343 -5.76 20.85 -4.91
CA ASN A 343 -6.36 21.46 -6.10
C ASN A 343 -6.15 20.58 -7.33
N THR A 344 -7.08 19.64 -7.55
CA THR A 344 -6.95 18.62 -8.61
C THR A 344 -7.49 19.06 -9.98
N TYR A 345 -7.89 20.32 -10.11
CA TYR A 345 -8.28 20.92 -11.39
C TYR A 345 -7.16 21.78 -12.00
N ASN A 346 -6.15 22.14 -11.20
CA ASN A 346 -5.01 22.92 -11.64
C ASN A 346 -4.06 22.08 -12.50
N LYS A 347 -4.22 22.15 -13.82
CA LYS A 347 -3.42 21.40 -14.80
C LYS A 347 -1.92 21.77 -14.80
N THR A 348 -1.55 22.93 -14.28
CA THR A 348 -0.15 23.38 -14.18
C THR A 348 0.46 23.02 -12.83
N SER A 349 -0.27 22.29 -11.98
CA SER A 349 0.22 21.82 -10.69
C SER A 349 1.43 20.88 -10.85
N PRO A 350 2.46 20.98 -9.99
CA PRO A 350 3.61 20.07 -10.01
C PRO A 350 3.20 18.59 -9.87
N MET A 351 2.05 18.32 -9.25
CA MET A 351 1.42 16.98 -9.25
C MET A 351 1.37 16.35 -10.65
N TYR A 352 0.98 17.11 -11.67
CA TYR A 352 0.81 16.62 -13.04
C TYR A 352 2.05 16.85 -13.92
N THR A 353 2.77 17.95 -13.69
CA THR A 353 3.86 18.39 -14.56
C THR A 353 5.23 17.84 -14.16
N ASP A 354 5.44 17.45 -12.90
CA ASP A 354 6.65 16.73 -12.50
C ASP A 354 6.61 15.30 -13.06
N MET A 355 7.43 15.04 -14.08
CA MET A 355 7.57 13.73 -14.70
C MET A 355 8.84 13.00 -14.24
N SER A 356 9.51 13.47 -13.19
CA SER A 356 10.68 12.77 -12.63
C SER A 356 10.28 11.45 -11.96
N GLU A 357 11.25 10.53 -11.85
CA GLU A 357 11.12 9.31 -11.03
C GLU A 357 10.90 9.60 -9.54
N SER A 358 11.29 10.80 -9.08
CA SER A 358 11.13 11.27 -7.71
C SER A 358 9.80 12.01 -7.45
N ASN A 359 8.86 12.01 -8.40
CA ASN A 359 7.56 12.67 -8.24
C ASN A 359 6.91 12.22 -6.91
N SER A 360 6.79 13.16 -5.98
CA SER A 360 6.33 12.91 -4.61
C SER A 360 4.82 12.68 -4.51
N PHE A 361 4.09 12.86 -5.61
CA PHE A 361 2.67 12.58 -5.75
C PHE A 361 2.39 11.19 -6.36
N TYR A 362 3.39 10.30 -6.33
CA TYR A 362 3.27 8.89 -6.69
C TYR A 362 2.81 8.65 -8.14
N ARG A 363 3.30 9.46 -9.09
CA ARG A 363 2.96 9.35 -10.52
C ARG A 363 2.98 7.92 -11.08
N THR A 364 3.91 7.08 -10.67
CA THR A 364 4.01 5.68 -11.14
C THR A 364 2.91 4.78 -10.55
N TRP A 365 2.50 4.99 -9.30
CA TRP A 365 1.34 4.31 -8.74
C TRP A 365 0.03 4.80 -9.37
N VAL A 366 -0.10 6.11 -9.57
CA VAL A 366 -1.20 6.74 -10.32
C VAL A 366 -1.28 6.09 -11.72
N TRP A 367 -0.14 5.86 -12.38
CA TRP A 367 -0.11 5.16 -13.66
C TRP A 367 -0.71 3.77 -13.55
N MET A 368 -0.27 2.95 -12.59
CA MET A 368 -0.81 1.60 -12.44
C MET A 368 -2.34 1.61 -12.23
N THR A 369 -2.86 2.49 -11.37
CA THR A 369 -4.31 2.58 -11.13
C THR A 369 -5.11 3.09 -12.34
N CYS A 370 -4.50 3.86 -13.25
CA CYS A 370 -5.12 4.28 -14.51
C CYS A 370 -4.90 3.28 -15.67
N ASN A 371 -3.76 2.57 -15.69
CA ASN A 371 -3.28 1.78 -16.84
C ASN A 371 -3.61 0.30 -16.76
N ASP A 372 -3.28 -0.36 -15.65
CA ASP A 372 -3.75 -1.71 -15.36
C ASP A 372 -4.82 -1.55 -14.30
N PRO A 373 -6.05 -1.17 -14.69
CA PRO A 373 -6.88 -0.33 -13.85
C PRO A 373 -7.36 -1.04 -12.59
N PHE A 374 -6.49 -1.07 -11.59
CA PHE A 374 -6.81 -1.47 -10.23
C PHE A 374 -7.90 -0.55 -9.68
N PHE A 375 -7.87 0.71 -10.14
CA PHE A 375 -8.65 1.85 -9.72
C PHE A 375 -8.48 2.15 -8.23
N TYR A 376 -8.97 1.27 -7.36
CA TYR A 376 -8.98 1.44 -5.91
C TYR A 376 -9.40 2.85 -5.50
N TYR A 377 -10.38 3.43 -6.22
CA TYR A 377 -10.83 4.79 -5.97
C TYR A 377 -11.66 4.80 -4.70
N GLN A 378 -11.07 5.31 -3.63
CA GLN A 378 -11.64 5.29 -2.28
C GLN A 378 -12.70 6.39 -2.18
N THR A 379 -13.95 6.00 -2.33
CA THR A 379 -15.08 6.92 -2.55
C THR A 379 -15.98 7.02 -1.32
N GLY A 380 -16.90 8.00 -1.32
CA GLY A 380 -17.94 8.09 -0.31
C GLY A 380 -18.96 6.96 -0.40
N ALA A 381 -19.46 6.50 0.75
CA ALA A 381 -20.42 5.42 0.83
C ALA A 381 -21.79 5.78 0.21
N PRO A 382 -22.60 4.80 -0.25
CA PRO A 382 -23.96 5.08 -0.73
C PRO A 382 -24.84 5.74 0.34
N ARG A 383 -25.89 6.47 -0.08
CA ARG A 383 -26.77 7.26 0.83
C ARG A 383 -27.51 6.44 1.89
N ASN A 384 -27.62 5.12 1.71
CA ASN A 384 -28.33 4.24 2.65
C ASN A 384 -27.47 3.81 3.86
N ARG A 385 -26.28 4.38 4.05
CA ARG A 385 -25.40 4.08 5.18
C ARG A 385 -24.55 5.31 5.54
N PRO A 386 -24.06 5.39 6.80
CA PRO A 386 -23.12 6.44 7.19
C PRO A 386 -21.84 6.40 6.35
N THR A 387 -21.26 7.56 6.06
CA THR A 387 -19.98 7.68 5.37
C THR A 387 -18.97 8.41 6.25
N VAL A 388 -17.69 8.05 6.15
CA VAL A 388 -16.57 8.80 6.76
C VAL A 388 -15.65 9.41 5.69
N PHE A 389 -16.12 9.41 4.45
CA PHE A 389 -15.46 10.05 3.33
C PHE A 389 -16.54 10.66 2.44
N SER A 390 -16.31 11.87 1.93
CA SER A 390 -17.35 12.63 1.24
C SER A 390 -17.95 11.89 0.03
N ARG A 391 -19.27 12.00 -0.14
CA ARG A 391 -19.99 11.48 -1.32
C ARG A 391 -19.83 12.36 -2.55
N LEU A 392 -19.26 13.56 -2.42
CA LEU A 392 -18.82 14.34 -3.58
C LEU A 392 -17.59 13.72 -4.24
N VAL A 393 -16.91 12.80 -3.54
CA VAL A 393 -15.75 12.08 -4.03
C VAL A 393 -16.19 10.70 -4.54
N GLY A 394 -16.65 10.67 -5.79
CA GLY A 394 -16.99 9.46 -6.54
C GLY A 394 -15.87 8.99 -7.48
N PRO A 395 -16.04 7.88 -8.22
CA PRO A 395 -15.00 7.38 -9.13
C PRO A 395 -14.57 8.41 -10.18
N ASP A 396 -15.51 9.22 -10.68
CA ASP A 396 -15.26 10.26 -11.68
C ASP A 396 -14.29 11.35 -11.18
N TYR A 397 -14.28 11.63 -9.86
CA TYR A 397 -13.30 12.53 -9.23
C TYR A 397 -11.87 12.05 -9.49
N TYR A 398 -11.65 10.75 -9.39
CA TYR A 398 -10.34 10.14 -9.59
C TYR A 398 -10.03 9.97 -11.07
N GLN A 399 -10.96 9.39 -11.82
CA GLN A 399 -10.78 9.05 -13.24
C GLN A 399 -10.49 10.27 -14.10
N ARG A 400 -11.12 11.42 -13.84
CA ARG A 400 -10.89 12.66 -14.62
C ARG A 400 -9.44 13.16 -14.57
N GLN A 401 -8.66 12.68 -13.60
CA GLN A 401 -7.27 13.11 -13.40
C GLN A 401 -6.27 12.26 -14.17
N CYS A 402 -6.62 11.03 -14.57
CA CYS A 402 -5.76 10.21 -15.42
C CYS A 402 -5.28 10.94 -16.69
N PRO A 403 -6.12 11.65 -17.47
CA PRO A 403 -5.64 12.40 -18.63
C PRO A 403 -4.85 13.68 -18.29
N LEU A 404 -4.90 14.16 -17.03
CA LEU A 404 -4.05 15.26 -16.56
C LEU A 404 -2.64 14.76 -16.23
N PHE A 405 -2.54 13.63 -15.53
CA PHE A 405 -1.27 12.96 -15.29
C PHE A 405 -0.64 12.45 -16.58
N PHE A 406 -1.44 11.80 -17.43
CA PHE A 406 -0.98 11.03 -18.58
C PHE A 406 -1.67 11.53 -19.86
N PRO A 407 -1.34 12.74 -20.33
CA PRO A 407 -1.87 13.24 -21.58
C PRO A 407 -1.47 12.29 -22.72
N ARG A 408 -2.38 12.12 -23.69
CA ARG A 408 -2.15 11.22 -24.82
C ARG A 408 -0.90 11.65 -25.60
N GLU A 409 -0.02 10.70 -25.88
CA GLU A 409 1.22 10.93 -26.63
C GLU A 409 1.17 10.13 -27.94
N GLY A 410 0.64 10.73 -29.01
CA GLY A 410 0.38 10.04 -30.27
C GLY A 410 -0.55 8.83 -30.10
N LYS A 411 -0.02 7.62 -30.30
CA LYS A 411 -0.76 6.36 -30.09
C LYS A 411 -0.81 5.89 -28.64
N TYR A 412 0.03 6.44 -27.76
CA TYR A 412 0.18 5.98 -26.38
C TYR A 412 -0.85 6.63 -25.46
N THR A 413 -1.52 5.81 -24.66
CA THR A 413 -2.49 6.19 -23.63
C THR A 413 -2.43 5.17 -22.49
N PHE A 414 -3.03 5.49 -21.35
CA PHE A 414 -3.25 4.55 -20.26
C PHE A 414 -4.47 3.64 -20.56
N GLY A 415 -4.49 2.42 -20.03
CA GLY A 415 -5.49 1.39 -20.27
C GLY A 415 -6.95 1.79 -20.04
N SER A 416 -7.32 2.46 -18.94
CA SER A 416 -8.71 2.92 -18.77
C SER A 416 -9.13 3.98 -19.82
N GLY A 417 -8.18 4.75 -20.35
CA GLY A 417 -8.40 5.65 -21.49
C GLY A 417 -8.53 4.92 -22.83
N ALA A 418 -8.17 3.64 -22.88
CA ALA A 418 -8.41 2.72 -23.99
C ALA A 418 -9.64 1.80 -23.77
N GLY A 419 -10.36 1.95 -22.65
CA GLY A 419 -11.56 1.18 -22.33
C GLY A 419 -11.32 -0.05 -21.44
N ASP A 420 -10.14 -0.21 -20.84
CA ASP A 420 -9.92 -1.26 -19.85
C ASP A 420 -10.71 -1.01 -18.56
N THR A 421 -11.14 -2.09 -17.91
CA THR A 421 -11.99 -2.05 -16.72
C THR A 421 -11.45 -2.95 -15.60
N ALA A 422 -11.91 -2.71 -14.36
CA ALA A 422 -11.59 -3.57 -13.22
C ALA A 422 -12.05 -5.01 -13.46
N GLN A 423 -13.21 -5.20 -14.11
CA GLN A 423 -13.72 -6.55 -14.41
C GLN A 423 -12.79 -7.32 -15.34
N ARG A 424 -12.19 -6.65 -16.33
CA ARG A 424 -11.18 -7.27 -17.21
C ARG A 424 -9.96 -7.70 -16.41
N LEU A 425 -9.46 -6.83 -15.53
CA LEU A 425 -8.30 -7.15 -14.70
C LEU A 425 -8.61 -8.28 -13.72
N ASN A 426 -9.75 -8.26 -13.04
CA ASN A 426 -10.18 -9.32 -12.13
C ASN A 426 -10.41 -10.65 -12.84
N ALA A 427 -10.87 -10.64 -14.10
CA ALA A 427 -10.98 -11.86 -14.90
C ALA A 427 -9.60 -12.47 -15.20
N GLN A 428 -8.57 -11.64 -15.39
CA GLN A 428 -7.20 -12.07 -15.64
C GLN A 428 -6.47 -12.52 -14.36
N THR A 429 -6.65 -11.80 -13.26
CA THR A 429 -5.96 -12.06 -11.98
C THR A 429 -6.69 -13.03 -11.07
N GLY A 430 -7.99 -13.22 -11.30
CA GLY A 430 -8.89 -14.03 -10.48
C GLY A 430 -9.63 -13.22 -9.40
N GLY A 431 -9.20 -11.99 -9.09
CA GLY A 431 -9.86 -11.13 -8.11
C GLY A 431 -10.13 -11.83 -6.77
N TRP A 432 -11.34 -11.64 -6.21
CA TRP A 432 -11.81 -12.36 -5.04
C TRP A 432 -11.91 -13.89 -5.21
N GLN A 433 -11.93 -14.41 -6.43
CA GLN A 433 -11.97 -15.85 -6.69
C GLN A 433 -10.58 -16.51 -6.64
N PHE A 434 -9.55 -15.74 -6.28
CA PHE A 434 -8.18 -16.23 -6.15
C PHE A 434 -7.96 -17.07 -4.87
N THR A 435 -8.58 -18.26 -4.79
CA THR A 435 -8.57 -19.12 -3.60
C THR A 435 -8.05 -20.55 -3.85
N GLY A 436 -7.90 -20.95 -5.13
CA GLY A 436 -7.62 -22.34 -5.53
C GLY A 436 -6.14 -22.71 -5.74
N LYS A 437 -5.19 -21.81 -5.44
CA LYS A 437 -3.75 -22.07 -5.64
C LYS A 437 -3.20 -23.04 -4.59
N GLN A 438 -1.92 -23.42 -4.72
CA GLN A 438 -1.21 -24.22 -3.73
C GLN A 438 -0.17 -23.35 -3.05
N ARG A 439 0.04 -23.54 -1.74
CA ARG A 439 1.13 -22.86 -0.98
C ARG A 439 1.03 -21.34 -1.01
N LEU A 440 -0.19 -20.81 -0.94
CA LEU A 440 -0.47 -19.39 -0.86
C LEU A 440 -1.20 -19.10 0.46
N PHE A 441 -0.55 -18.35 1.34
CA PHE A 441 -1.07 -17.98 2.65
C PHE A 441 -1.57 -16.53 2.60
N HIS A 442 -2.86 -16.32 2.89
CA HIS A 442 -3.44 -14.99 3.02
C HIS A 442 -3.56 -14.57 4.49
N THR A 443 -3.20 -13.32 4.77
CA THR A 443 -3.55 -12.67 6.04
C THR A 443 -4.18 -11.31 5.79
N ASN A 444 -5.05 -10.88 6.69
CA ASN A 444 -5.59 -9.52 6.72
C ASN A 444 -5.78 -9.09 8.17
N GLY A 445 -5.58 -7.80 8.46
CA GLY A 445 -6.04 -7.24 9.73
C GLY A 445 -7.56 -7.18 9.81
N GLU A 446 -8.12 -7.38 10.99
CA GLU A 446 -9.57 -7.25 11.23
C GLU A 446 -10.10 -5.86 10.87
N PHE A 447 -9.32 -4.82 11.12
CA PHE A 447 -9.69 -3.43 10.83
C PHE A 447 -8.82 -2.83 9.72
N ASP A 448 -8.24 -3.67 8.88
CA ASP A 448 -7.51 -3.24 7.69
C ASP A 448 -8.48 -2.72 6.63
N PRO A 449 -8.38 -1.45 6.20
CA PRO A 449 -9.28 -0.90 5.19
C PRO A 449 -9.18 -1.64 3.84
N TRP A 450 -8.02 -2.22 3.52
CA TRP A 450 -7.80 -3.00 2.30
C TRP A 450 -8.38 -4.42 2.37
N ARG A 451 -8.84 -4.87 3.55
CA ARG A 451 -9.49 -6.19 3.71
C ARG A 451 -10.69 -6.35 2.77
N SER A 452 -11.42 -5.27 2.49
CA SER A 452 -12.58 -5.32 1.61
C SER A 452 -12.22 -5.59 0.13
N ALA A 453 -10.96 -5.39 -0.29
CA ALA A 453 -10.46 -5.78 -1.62
C ALA A 453 -9.72 -7.14 -1.61
N SER A 454 -9.60 -7.82 -0.46
CA SER A 454 -8.95 -9.13 -0.37
C SER A 454 -9.95 -10.29 -0.36
N VAL A 455 -9.46 -11.53 -0.37
CA VAL A 455 -10.30 -12.73 -0.20
C VAL A 455 -11.02 -12.79 1.15
N ALA A 456 -10.60 -12.00 2.14
CA ALA A 456 -11.23 -11.89 3.45
C ALA A 456 -12.39 -10.87 3.49
N SER A 457 -12.74 -10.27 2.35
CA SER A 457 -13.81 -9.28 2.24
C SER A 457 -15.18 -9.84 2.64
N GLU A 458 -15.93 -9.06 3.43
CA GLU A 458 -17.35 -9.31 3.69
C GLU A 458 -18.24 -9.04 2.47
N PHE A 459 -17.72 -8.29 1.48
CA PHE A 459 -18.40 -7.94 0.24
C PHE A 459 -18.15 -8.94 -0.89
N ARG A 460 -17.24 -9.89 -0.67
CA ARG A 460 -16.97 -10.97 -1.61
C ARG A 460 -18.22 -11.84 -1.80
N PRO A 461 -18.60 -12.22 -3.04
CA PRO A 461 -19.66 -13.18 -3.29
C PRO A 461 -19.39 -14.52 -2.56
N GLY A 462 -20.37 -15.00 -1.79
CA GLY A 462 -20.22 -16.16 -0.91
C GLY A 462 -19.54 -15.88 0.43
N GLY A 463 -19.25 -14.61 0.73
CA GLY A 463 -18.65 -14.15 1.98
C GLY A 463 -17.12 -14.32 2.05
N PRO A 464 -16.54 -13.95 3.20
CA PRO A 464 -15.10 -14.04 3.44
C PRO A 464 -14.58 -15.47 3.26
N TYR A 465 -13.48 -15.62 2.52
CA TYR A 465 -12.82 -16.90 2.34
C TYR A 465 -12.26 -17.43 3.67
N LYS A 466 -12.69 -18.64 4.05
CA LYS A 466 -12.35 -19.27 5.34
C LYS A 466 -11.00 -20.00 5.34
N GLY A 467 -10.30 -20.01 4.21
CA GLY A 467 -9.03 -20.72 4.07
C GLY A 467 -9.20 -22.21 3.79
N SER A 468 -8.10 -22.85 3.42
CA SER A 468 -7.95 -24.29 3.33
C SER A 468 -6.55 -24.70 3.80
N ALA A 469 -6.26 -25.99 3.94
CA ALA A 469 -4.91 -26.46 4.26
C ALA A 469 -3.86 -26.06 3.19
N LYS A 470 -4.30 -25.89 1.94
CA LYS A 470 -3.47 -25.54 0.78
C LYS A 470 -3.34 -24.03 0.59
N THR A 471 -4.38 -23.31 1.01
CA THR A 471 -4.49 -21.85 0.94
C THR A 471 -5.04 -21.28 2.25
N PRO A 472 -4.25 -21.27 3.34
CA PRO A 472 -4.70 -20.73 4.61
C PRO A 472 -5.09 -19.25 4.49
N SER A 473 -6.07 -18.84 5.29
CA SER A 473 -6.55 -17.45 5.35
C SER A 473 -6.79 -17.08 6.80
N ILE A 474 -6.12 -16.05 7.31
CA ILE A 474 -6.28 -15.57 8.69
C ILE A 474 -6.72 -14.10 8.68
N VAL A 475 -7.81 -13.81 9.38
CA VAL A 475 -8.16 -12.44 9.79
C VAL A 475 -7.63 -12.22 11.20
N ILE A 476 -6.70 -11.29 11.36
CA ILE A 476 -5.96 -11.08 12.61
C ILE A 476 -6.71 -10.06 13.46
N LYS A 477 -7.20 -10.49 14.63
CA LYS A 477 -8.03 -9.69 15.53
C LYS A 477 -7.31 -8.43 16.00
N GLY A 478 -8.02 -7.29 16.00
CA GLY A 478 -7.51 -5.98 16.41
C GLY A 478 -6.40 -5.40 15.52
N SER A 479 -6.00 -6.14 14.48
CA SER A 479 -4.91 -5.76 13.59
C SER A 479 -5.41 -4.88 12.44
N ARG A 480 -4.50 -4.10 11.87
CA ARG A 480 -4.72 -3.18 10.74
C ARG A 480 -3.83 -3.59 9.58
N HIS A 481 -3.49 -2.63 8.73
CA HIS A 481 -2.83 -2.90 7.47
C HIS A 481 -1.42 -3.47 7.65
N CYS A 482 -1.18 -4.69 7.16
CA CYS A 482 0.11 -5.37 7.13
C CYS A 482 0.85 -5.47 8.49
N ASN A 483 0.16 -5.37 9.63
CA ASN A 483 0.86 -5.31 10.91
C ASN A 483 1.62 -6.61 11.24
N ASP A 484 1.21 -7.74 10.67
CA ASP A 484 1.89 -9.04 10.78
C ASP A 484 3.29 -9.07 10.15
N LEU A 485 3.61 -8.15 9.24
CA LEU A 485 4.95 -8.07 8.65
C LEU A 485 6.01 -7.52 9.62
N SER A 486 5.61 -6.83 10.69
CA SER A 486 6.51 -6.33 11.74
C SER A 486 6.55 -7.27 12.93
N LYS A 487 7.71 -7.85 13.23
CA LYS A 487 7.90 -8.66 14.45
C LYS A 487 7.52 -7.89 15.71
N LYS A 488 7.81 -6.58 15.74
CA LYS A 488 7.49 -5.70 16.87
C LYS A 488 6.00 -5.66 17.17
N ASN A 489 5.11 -5.68 16.17
CA ASN A 489 3.66 -5.69 16.42
C ASN A 489 3.20 -6.94 17.18
N GLY A 490 3.85 -8.10 16.96
CA GLY A 490 3.57 -9.33 17.72
C GLY A 490 3.92 -9.19 19.21
N LEU A 491 4.83 -8.29 19.58
CA LEU A 491 5.15 -8.03 21.00
C LEU A 491 4.03 -7.26 21.73
N PHE A 492 3.21 -6.51 20.98
CA PHE A 492 2.13 -5.68 21.54
C PHE A 492 0.74 -6.30 21.32
N ASN A 493 0.60 -7.32 20.49
CA ASN A 493 -0.66 -7.98 20.19
C ASN A 493 -0.44 -9.49 19.99
N SER A 494 -1.06 -10.30 20.85
CA SER A 494 -0.91 -11.76 20.87
C SER A 494 -1.52 -12.46 19.64
N ASP A 495 -2.59 -11.92 19.04
CA ASP A 495 -3.18 -12.46 17.82
C ASP A 495 -2.22 -12.24 16.63
N ILE A 496 -1.53 -11.11 16.58
CA ILE A 496 -0.46 -10.86 15.60
C ILE A 496 0.70 -11.85 15.82
N ALA A 497 1.16 -12.05 17.05
CA ALA A 497 2.22 -13.03 17.34
C ALA A 497 1.84 -14.46 16.92
N ALA A 498 0.58 -14.86 17.20
CA ALA A 498 0.07 -16.16 16.81
C ALA A 498 0.01 -16.32 15.27
N ALA A 499 -0.46 -15.29 14.56
CA ALA A 499 -0.45 -15.29 13.09
C ALA A 499 0.97 -15.39 12.54
N GLN A 500 1.91 -14.59 13.06
CA GLN A 500 3.32 -14.62 12.66
C GLN A 500 3.94 -16.01 12.82
N LYS A 501 3.74 -16.63 13.97
CA LYS A 501 4.19 -18.00 14.24
C LYS A 501 3.61 -18.99 13.22
N THR A 502 2.30 -18.91 12.97
CA THR A 502 1.60 -19.81 12.05
C THR A 502 2.11 -19.66 10.61
N ILE A 503 2.36 -18.44 10.16
CA ILE A 503 2.95 -18.16 8.84
C ILE A 503 4.33 -18.81 8.73
N VAL A 504 5.21 -18.54 9.71
CA VAL A 504 6.59 -19.07 9.73
C VAL A 504 6.61 -20.59 9.70
N GLU A 505 5.84 -21.24 10.57
CA GLU A 505 5.76 -22.70 10.64
C GLU A 505 5.20 -23.31 9.33
N THR A 506 4.20 -22.65 8.74
CA THR A 506 3.60 -23.11 7.47
C THR A 506 4.59 -23.01 6.31
N MET A 507 5.30 -21.89 6.18
CA MET A 507 6.33 -21.71 5.16
C MET A 507 7.51 -22.66 5.36
N GLY A 508 7.91 -22.89 6.61
CA GLY A 508 8.92 -23.89 6.97
C GLY A 508 8.53 -25.30 6.52
N ARG A 509 7.28 -25.70 6.77
CA ARG A 509 6.74 -27.00 6.33
C ARG A 509 6.70 -27.12 4.81
N TRP A 510 6.12 -26.14 4.10
CA TRP A 510 6.09 -26.16 2.63
C TRP A 510 7.51 -26.22 2.05
N THR A 511 8.47 -25.49 2.63
CA THR A 511 9.87 -25.55 2.19
C THR A 511 10.48 -26.93 2.35
N LYS A 512 10.18 -27.65 3.44
CA LYS A 512 10.62 -29.06 3.62
C LYS A 512 10.01 -29.99 2.56
N GLU A 513 8.74 -29.77 2.19
CA GLU A 513 8.06 -30.54 1.13
C GLU A 513 8.75 -30.41 -0.24
N PHE A 514 9.34 -29.24 -0.55
CA PHE A 514 10.11 -29.04 -1.80
C PHE A 514 11.24 -30.08 -1.92
N TYR A 515 12.08 -30.18 -0.89
CA TYR A 515 13.24 -31.08 -0.90
C TYR A 515 12.84 -32.56 -0.83
N GLY A 516 11.75 -32.89 -0.13
CA GLY A 516 11.21 -34.24 -0.08
C GLY A 516 10.67 -34.73 -1.43
N THR A 517 10.03 -33.85 -2.21
CA THR A 517 9.44 -34.19 -3.51
C THR A 517 10.44 -34.19 -4.66
N HIS A 518 11.51 -33.39 -4.58
CA HIS A 518 12.50 -33.24 -5.66
C HIS A 518 13.75 -34.13 -5.49
N GLY A 519 13.76 -35.04 -4.51
CA GLY A 519 14.88 -35.98 -4.28
C GLY A 519 16.21 -35.31 -3.90
N ARG A 520 16.20 -34.03 -3.52
CA ARG A 520 17.39 -33.27 -3.16
C ARG A 520 17.55 -33.28 -1.65
N ARG A 521 18.59 -33.96 -1.13
CA ARG A 521 18.97 -33.84 0.28
C ARG A 521 19.55 -32.45 0.51
N ARG A 522 19.06 -31.77 1.56
CA ARG A 522 19.67 -30.56 2.09
C ARG A 522 21.09 -30.92 2.54
N SER A 523 22.12 -30.31 1.95
CA SER A 523 23.47 -30.33 2.51
C SER A 523 23.35 -29.72 3.92
N VAL A 524 23.53 -30.55 4.95
CA VAL A 524 23.36 -30.14 6.36
C VAL A 524 24.50 -29.24 6.77
#